data_AF-A0AAJ1MDB6-F1
#
_entry.id   AF-A0AAJ1MDB6-F1
#
_cell.length_a   1.000
_cell.length_b   1.000
_cell.length_c   1.000
_cell.angle_alpha   90.00
_cell.angle_beta   90.00
_cell.angle_gamma   90.00
#
_symmetry.space_group_name_H-M   'P 1'
#
loop_
_entity.id
_entity.type
_entity.pdbx_description
1 polymer ?
#
loop_
_entity_poly.entity_id
_entity_poly.type
_entity_poly.pdbx_seq_one_letter_code
_entity_poly.pdbx_strand_id
1 'polypeptide(L)'
;MNEMQQRQIESQQRVIEQQARKANAPAPEQLGASSQCKEARKELEFVSSIRTLSLDEKRIRTNAAITSVNAACGSNTPLMQEPPKPVFTPRAAQPVPLSSCKGALCYDSNGGIYNRNGQFISDSQGRSCRILGGTMIECD
;
A
#
# COMPACT_ATOMS: atom_id res chain seq x y z
N MET A 1 32.06 -52.10 12.73
CA MET A 1 31.96 -50.86 11.93
C MET A 1 31.51 -49.75 12.87
N ASN A 2 32.31 -48.70 13.04
CA ASN A 2 32.03 -47.63 14.00
C ASN A 2 30.99 -46.64 13.44
N GLU A 3 29.93 -46.38 14.21
CA GLU A 3 28.85 -45.43 13.88
C GLU A 3 29.37 -44.01 13.56
N MET A 4 30.53 -43.63 14.12
CA MET A 4 31.19 -42.35 13.85
C MET A 4 31.66 -42.23 12.40
N GLN A 5 32.14 -43.33 11.82
CA GLN A 5 32.61 -43.37 10.44
C GLN A 5 31.43 -43.28 9.46
N GLN A 6 30.29 -43.85 9.84
CA GLN A 6 29.07 -43.78 9.05
C GLN A 6 28.48 -42.36 8.99
N ARG A 7 28.49 -41.62 10.10
CA ARG A 7 28.07 -40.21 10.12
C ARG A 7 28.98 -39.30 9.28
N GLN A 8 30.29 -39.58 9.24
CA GLN A 8 31.22 -38.82 8.41
C GLN A 8 31.04 -39.06 6.91
N ILE A 9 30.61 -40.26 6.52
CA ILE A 9 30.31 -40.57 5.12
C ILE A 9 29.00 -39.90 4.69
N GLU A 10 27.98 -39.94 5.55
CA GLU A 10 26.69 -39.32 5.27
C GLU A 10 26.78 -37.79 5.17
N SER A 11 27.58 -37.15 6.03
CA SER A 11 27.80 -35.71 5.96
C SER A 11 28.53 -35.30 4.67
N GLN A 12 29.54 -36.07 4.26
CA GLN A 12 30.24 -35.84 2.98
C GLN A 12 29.31 -36.03 1.78
N GLN A 13 28.45 -37.05 1.77
CA GLN A 13 27.48 -37.25 0.70
C GLN A 13 26.50 -36.07 0.56
N ARG A 14 26.00 -35.52 1.68
CA ARG A 14 25.10 -34.34 1.64
C ARG A 14 25.79 -33.11 1.05
N VAL A 15 27.07 -32.89 1.37
CA VAL A 15 27.86 -31.78 0.82
C VAL A 15 28.07 -31.96 -0.69
N ILE A 16 28.39 -33.18 -1.13
CA ILE A 16 28.58 -33.51 -2.55
C ILE A 16 27.27 -33.33 -3.33
N GLU A 17 26.14 -33.78 -2.80
CA GLU A 17 24.83 -33.60 -3.46
C GLU A 17 24.45 -32.12 -3.57
N GLN A 18 24.71 -31.32 -2.53
CA GLN A 18 24.50 -29.86 -2.58
C GLN A 18 25.43 -29.16 -3.56
N GLN A 19 26.69 -29.57 -3.67
CA GLN A 19 27.63 -29.04 -4.66
C GLN A 19 27.25 -29.43 -6.09
N ALA A 20 26.82 -30.68 -6.32
CA ALA A 20 26.35 -31.15 -7.61
C ALA A 20 25.11 -30.38 -8.10
N ARG A 21 24.15 -30.11 -7.20
CA ARG A 21 22.97 -29.28 -7.53
C ARG A 21 23.33 -27.83 -7.88
N LYS A 22 24.40 -27.27 -7.30
CA LYS A 22 24.88 -25.91 -7.62
C LYS A 22 25.68 -25.85 -8.92
N ALA A 23 26.45 -26.89 -9.22
CA ALA A 23 27.26 -26.95 -10.45
C ALA A 23 26.42 -27.15 -11.72
N ASN A 24 25.21 -27.71 -11.60
CA ASN A 24 24.30 -27.97 -12.72
C ASN A 24 23.17 -26.92 -12.84
N ALA A 25 23.29 -25.76 -12.20
CA ALA A 25 22.33 -24.69 -12.39
C ALA A 25 22.41 -24.19 -13.84
N PRO A 26 21.31 -24.25 -14.63
CA PRO A 26 21.33 -23.80 -16.02
C PRO A 26 21.68 -22.32 -16.10
N ALA A 27 22.44 -21.95 -17.13
CA ALA A 27 22.77 -20.55 -17.38
C ALA A 27 21.48 -19.73 -17.63
N PRO A 28 21.42 -18.45 -17.22
CA PRO A 28 20.23 -17.61 -17.39
C PRO A 28 19.70 -17.56 -18.83
N GLU A 29 20.59 -17.63 -19.82
CA GLU A 29 20.22 -17.67 -21.25
C GLU A 29 19.44 -18.93 -21.65
N GLN A 30 19.68 -20.08 -21.00
CA GLN A 30 18.93 -21.31 -21.23
C GLN A 30 17.57 -21.31 -20.51
N LEU A 31 17.46 -20.59 -19.39
CA LEU A 31 16.22 -20.46 -18.62
C LEU A 31 15.16 -19.66 -19.38
N GLY A 32 15.56 -18.63 -20.13
CA GLY A 32 14.64 -17.78 -20.90
C GLY A 32 13.85 -18.52 -22.01
N ALA A 33 14.38 -19.64 -22.52
CA ALA A 33 13.72 -20.47 -23.54
C ALA A 33 12.89 -21.63 -22.96
N SER A 34 12.95 -21.84 -21.64
CA SER A 34 12.27 -22.95 -20.97
C SER A 34 10.75 -22.84 -21.03
N SER A 35 10.04 -23.98 -20.99
CA SER A 35 8.59 -24.02 -20.88
C SER A 35 8.10 -23.32 -19.60
N GLN A 36 8.85 -23.48 -18.50
CA GLN A 36 8.58 -22.85 -17.20
C GLN A 36 8.61 -21.32 -17.31
N CYS A 37 9.59 -20.76 -18.03
CA CYS A 37 9.63 -19.32 -18.27
C CYS A 37 8.43 -18.83 -19.11
N LYS A 38 8.02 -19.58 -20.14
CA LYS A 38 6.84 -19.24 -20.95
C LYS A 38 5.56 -19.23 -20.13
N GLU A 39 5.40 -20.22 -19.25
CA GLU A 39 4.24 -20.33 -18.36
C GLU A 39 4.22 -19.19 -17.33
N ALA A 40 5.36 -18.92 -16.68
CA ALA A 40 5.48 -17.82 -15.73
C ALA A 40 5.18 -16.46 -16.37
N ARG A 41 5.61 -16.23 -17.62
CA ARG A 41 5.28 -15.00 -18.38
C ARG A 41 3.79 -14.88 -18.67
N LYS A 42 3.13 -15.98 -19.02
CA LYS A 42 1.68 -16.01 -19.27
C LYS A 42 0.89 -15.71 -17.99
N GLU A 43 1.33 -16.24 -16.86
CA GLU A 43 0.71 -15.95 -15.56
C GLU A 43 0.88 -14.47 -15.18
N LEU A 44 2.07 -13.89 -15.39
CA LEU A 44 2.28 -12.46 -15.17
C LEU A 44 1.37 -11.60 -16.04
N GLU A 45 1.23 -11.95 -17.32
CA GLU A 45 0.32 -11.26 -18.24
C GLU A 45 -1.13 -11.36 -17.77
N PHE A 46 -1.57 -12.56 -17.37
CA PHE A 46 -2.91 -12.79 -16.84
C PHE A 46 -3.19 -11.92 -15.61
N VAL A 47 -2.33 -11.98 -14.59
CA VAL A 47 -2.48 -11.20 -13.35
C VAL A 47 -2.50 -9.69 -13.64
N SER A 48 -1.65 -9.22 -14.55
CA SER A 48 -1.58 -7.81 -14.93
C SER A 48 -2.86 -7.31 -15.63
N SER A 49 -3.54 -8.21 -16.35
CA SER A 49 -4.75 -7.91 -17.14
C SER A 49 -6.01 -7.78 -16.29
N ILE A 50 -6.01 -8.28 -15.05
CA ILE A 50 -7.18 -8.21 -14.17
C ILE A 50 -7.39 -6.75 -13.74
N ARG A 51 -8.54 -6.20 -14.14
CA ARG A 51 -8.95 -4.80 -13.82
C ARG A 51 -9.79 -4.68 -12.55
N THR A 52 -10.35 -5.79 -12.08
CA THR A 52 -11.27 -5.84 -10.94
C THR A 52 -10.57 -5.88 -9.58
N LEU A 53 -9.24 -6.01 -9.55
CA LEU A 53 -8.48 -6.05 -8.31
C LEU A 53 -8.28 -4.64 -7.74
N SER A 54 -8.31 -4.55 -6.41
CA SER A 54 -7.78 -3.38 -5.71
C SER A 54 -6.29 -3.19 -6.02
N LEU A 55 -5.80 -1.96 -5.90
CA LEU A 55 -4.42 -1.65 -6.29
C LEU A 55 -3.38 -2.40 -5.44
N ASP A 56 -3.66 -2.58 -4.15
CA ASP A 56 -2.82 -3.35 -3.23
C ASP A 56 -2.82 -4.84 -3.55
N GLU A 57 -3.98 -5.42 -3.83
CA GLU A 57 -4.09 -6.83 -4.19
C GLU A 57 -3.42 -7.11 -5.53
N LYS A 58 -3.60 -6.20 -6.50
CA LYS A 58 -2.92 -6.27 -7.79
C LYS A 58 -1.40 -6.22 -7.60
N ARG A 59 -0.88 -5.35 -6.74
CA ARG A 59 0.55 -5.28 -6.42
C ARG A 59 1.06 -6.61 -5.86
N ILE A 60 0.38 -7.17 -4.85
CA ILE A 60 0.82 -8.42 -4.21
C ILE A 60 0.86 -9.56 -5.23
N ARG A 61 -0.21 -9.73 -6.01
CA ARG A 61 -0.27 -10.79 -7.02
C ARG A 61 0.74 -10.58 -8.14
N THR A 62 0.92 -9.35 -8.61
CA THR A 62 1.89 -9.02 -9.66
C THR A 62 3.32 -9.26 -9.17
N ASN A 63 3.64 -8.89 -7.92
CA ASN A 63 4.96 -9.14 -7.32
C ASN A 63 5.24 -10.63 -7.14
N ALA A 64 4.23 -11.43 -6.80
CA ALA A 64 4.35 -12.88 -6.78
C ALA A 64 4.66 -13.44 -8.18
N ALA A 65 3.92 -13.01 -9.21
CA ALA A 65 4.17 -13.43 -10.59
C ALA A 65 5.54 -12.97 -11.13
N ILE A 66 5.99 -11.75 -10.79
CA ILE A 66 7.33 -11.26 -11.11
C ILE A 66 8.41 -12.13 -10.46
N THR A 67 8.21 -12.55 -9.21
CA THR A 67 9.14 -13.46 -8.51
C THR A 67 9.24 -14.80 -9.23
N SER A 68 8.10 -15.37 -9.67
CA SER A 68 8.06 -16.59 -10.47
C SER A 68 8.79 -16.44 -11.80
N VAL A 69 8.61 -15.31 -12.50
CA VAL A 69 9.31 -15.00 -13.75
C VAL A 69 10.82 -14.86 -13.52
N ASN A 70 11.24 -14.16 -12.47
CA ASN A 70 12.65 -14.02 -12.13
C ASN A 70 13.31 -15.37 -11.82
N ALA A 71 12.61 -16.25 -11.11
CA ALA A 71 13.09 -17.60 -10.82
C ALA A 71 13.12 -18.51 -12.06
N ALA A 72 12.08 -18.49 -12.90
CA ALA A 72 11.94 -19.40 -14.03
C ALA A 72 12.71 -18.94 -15.29
N CYS A 73 12.83 -17.63 -15.50
CA CYS A 73 13.48 -17.05 -16.67
C CYS A 73 14.90 -16.54 -16.38
N GLY A 74 15.36 -16.57 -15.13
CA GLY A 74 16.62 -15.92 -14.73
C GLY A 74 16.62 -14.40 -14.92
N SER A 75 15.45 -13.75 -14.93
CA SER A 75 15.33 -12.30 -15.11
C SER A 75 15.48 -11.54 -13.79
N ASN A 76 15.68 -10.22 -13.90
CA ASN A 76 15.72 -9.31 -12.75
C ASN A 76 14.69 -8.19 -12.92
N THR A 77 13.44 -8.59 -13.16
CA THR A 77 12.32 -7.66 -13.29
C THR A 77 12.05 -7.03 -11.93
N PRO A 78 12.00 -5.69 -11.82
CA PRO A 78 11.79 -5.01 -10.56
C PRO A 78 10.35 -5.20 -10.04
N LEU A 79 10.22 -5.27 -8.71
CA LEU A 79 8.92 -5.39 -8.04
C LEU A 79 8.17 -4.05 -8.02
N MET A 80 6.83 -4.12 -8.09
CA MET A 80 5.96 -2.97 -7.89
C MET A 80 6.08 -2.44 -6.46
N GLN A 81 6.28 -1.13 -6.35
CA GLN A 81 6.36 -0.42 -5.07
C GLN A 81 4.97 -0.15 -4.48
N GLU A 82 4.92 0.06 -3.16
CA GLU A 82 3.70 0.57 -2.54
C GLU A 82 3.38 1.98 -3.07
N PRO A 83 2.14 2.27 -3.46
CA PRO A 83 1.73 3.63 -3.76
C PRO A 83 1.92 4.51 -2.52
N PRO A 84 2.36 5.76 -2.67
CA PRO A 84 2.37 6.69 -1.56
C PRO A 84 0.95 6.86 -1.01
N LYS A 85 0.79 6.63 0.30
CA LYS A 85 -0.49 6.83 0.97
C LYS A 85 -0.87 8.31 0.89
N PRO A 86 -2.12 8.66 0.55
CA PRO A 86 -2.56 10.03 0.57
C PRO A 86 -2.43 10.55 2.00
N VAL A 87 -1.58 11.55 2.20
CA VAL A 87 -1.52 12.29 3.46
C VAL A 87 -2.74 13.19 3.50
N PHE A 88 -3.79 12.74 4.18
CA PHE A 88 -4.90 13.62 4.54
C PHE A 88 -4.37 14.58 5.60
N THR A 89 -3.95 15.76 5.17
CA THR A 89 -3.84 16.89 6.08
C THR A 89 -5.27 17.33 6.41
N PRO A 90 -5.71 17.30 7.68
CA PRO A 90 -6.97 17.91 8.05
C PRO A 90 -6.91 19.35 7.54
N ARG A 91 -7.86 19.74 6.69
CA ARG A 91 -7.98 21.13 6.28
C ARG A 91 -8.22 21.91 7.57
N ALA A 92 -7.24 22.68 8.02
CA ALA A 92 -7.40 23.53 9.19
C ALA A 92 -8.72 24.29 9.03
N ALA A 93 -9.60 24.19 10.04
CA ALA A 93 -10.87 24.88 10.03
C ALA A 93 -10.58 26.36 9.79
N GLN A 94 -11.05 26.90 8.66
CA GLN A 94 -10.78 28.30 8.37
C GLN A 94 -11.69 29.17 9.24
N PRO A 95 -11.14 30.19 9.92
CA PRO A 95 -11.96 31.15 10.64
C PRO A 95 -12.97 31.82 9.71
N VAL A 96 -14.24 31.81 10.12
CA VAL A 96 -15.34 32.44 9.39
C VAL A 96 -15.82 33.68 10.15
N PRO A 97 -15.90 34.86 9.49
CA PRO A 97 -16.50 36.05 10.08
C PRO A 97 -18.04 35.96 10.07
N LEU A 98 -18.65 36.09 11.25
CA LEU A 98 -20.08 36.31 11.37
C LEU A 98 -20.41 37.74 10.94
N SER A 99 -21.35 37.87 10.00
CA SER A 99 -21.85 39.13 9.49
C SER A 99 -22.94 39.72 10.40
N SER A 100 -23.80 38.89 10.99
CA SER A 100 -24.85 39.33 11.91
C SER A 100 -25.34 38.21 12.80
N CYS A 101 -25.82 38.55 14.00
CA CYS A 101 -26.50 37.61 14.90
C CYS A 101 -27.87 38.18 15.32
N LYS A 102 -28.92 37.39 15.14
CA LYS A 102 -30.31 37.72 15.51
C LYS A 102 -30.85 36.62 16.43
N GLY A 103 -30.95 36.93 17.72
CA GLY A 103 -31.39 35.97 18.73
C GLY A 103 -30.50 34.74 18.78
N ALA A 104 -31.09 33.56 18.54
CA ALA A 104 -30.42 32.26 18.57
C ALA A 104 -29.71 31.88 17.25
N LEU A 105 -29.70 32.76 16.24
CA LEU A 105 -29.07 32.48 14.94
C LEU A 105 -28.03 33.53 14.59
N CYS A 106 -26.90 33.08 14.04
CA CYS A 106 -25.86 33.91 13.46
C CYS A 106 -25.64 33.54 11.99
N TYR A 107 -25.26 34.53 11.20
CA TYR A 107 -25.04 34.42 9.76
C TYR A 107 -23.62 34.85 9.43
N ASP A 108 -22.98 34.19 8.47
CA ASP A 108 -21.72 34.67 7.88
C ASP A 108 -21.98 35.53 6.62
N SER A 109 -20.91 35.92 5.93
CA SER A 109 -21.01 36.70 4.68
C SER A 109 -21.29 35.85 3.43
N ASN A 110 -21.20 34.52 3.55
CA ASN A 110 -21.41 33.53 2.49
C ASN A 110 -22.79 32.86 2.56
N GLY A 111 -23.64 33.25 3.52
CA GLY A 111 -24.97 32.68 3.74
C GLY A 111 -25.00 31.47 4.69
N GLY A 112 -23.88 31.14 5.35
CA GLY A 112 -23.80 30.13 6.39
C GLY A 112 -24.64 30.52 7.61
N ILE A 113 -25.31 29.53 8.21
CA ILE A 113 -26.19 29.70 9.36
C ILE A 113 -25.62 28.91 10.53
N TYR A 114 -25.55 29.57 11.68
CA TYR A 114 -25.02 29.03 12.91
C TYR A 114 -26.03 29.21 14.03
N ASN A 115 -26.23 28.15 14.81
CA ASN A 115 -27.04 28.21 16.02
C ASN A 115 -26.20 28.76 17.16
N ARG A 116 -26.73 29.76 17.86
CA ARG A 116 -26.10 30.37 19.02
C ARG A 116 -26.92 30.10 20.27
N ASN A 117 -26.29 29.49 21.27
CA ASN A 117 -26.85 29.32 22.61
C ASN A 117 -25.90 29.96 23.63
N GLY A 118 -26.16 31.22 23.96
CA GLY A 118 -25.28 32.02 24.83
C GLY A 118 -23.90 32.26 24.20
N GLN A 119 -22.87 31.62 24.76
CA GLN A 119 -21.49 31.67 24.27
C GLN A 119 -21.14 30.51 23.33
N PHE A 120 -22.01 29.52 23.19
CA PHE A 120 -21.80 28.36 22.33
C PHE A 120 -22.37 28.64 20.95
N ILE A 121 -21.61 28.29 19.91
CA ILE A 121 -22.04 28.37 18.52
C ILE A 121 -21.89 26.99 17.90
N SER A 122 -22.84 26.58 17.07
CA SER A 122 -22.73 25.37 16.26
C SER A 122 -23.18 25.63 14.84
N ASP A 123 -22.62 24.90 13.88
CA ASP A 123 -23.01 25.00 12.48
C ASP A 123 -24.31 24.21 12.19
N SER A 124 -24.77 24.29 10.94
CA SER A 124 -25.95 23.55 10.46
C SER A 124 -25.83 22.01 10.57
N GLN A 125 -24.61 21.48 10.69
CA GLN A 125 -24.32 20.05 10.83
C GLN A 125 -24.19 19.64 12.31
N GLY A 126 -24.35 20.58 13.25
CA GLY A 126 -24.21 20.35 14.69
C GLY A 126 -22.76 20.36 15.18
N ARG A 127 -21.80 20.79 14.34
CA ARG A 127 -20.39 20.91 14.74
C ARG A 127 -20.22 22.12 15.63
N SER A 128 -19.48 21.96 16.72
CA SER A 128 -19.19 23.04 17.66
C SER A 128 -18.23 24.04 17.02
N CYS A 129 -18.54 25.31 17.17
CA CYS A 129 -17.72 26.41 16.70
C CYS A 129 -17.22 27.22 17.89
N ARG A 130 -15.91 27.45 17.93
CA ARG A 130 -15.25 28.30 18.91
C ARG A 130 -15.22 29.74 18.41
N ILE A 131 -15.57 30.70 19.27
CA ILE A 131 -15.37 32.12 18.99
C ILE A 131 -13.89 32.45 19.21
N LEU A 132 -13.20 32.90 18.16
CA LEU A 132 -11.79 33.28 18.21
C LEU A 132 -11.57 34.73 18.71
N GLY A 133 -12.62 35.54 18.72
CA GLY A 133 -12.61 36.94 19.12
C GLY A 133 -13.53 37.77 18.22
N GLY A 134 -14.27 38.72 18.81
CA GLY A 134 -15.24 39.53 18.09
C GLY A 134 -16.30 38.66 17.41
N THR A 135 -16.39 38.74 16.08
CA THR A 135 -17.35 37.97 15.26
C THR A 135 -16.73 36.77 14.55
N MET A 136 -15.47 36.42 14.82
CA MET A 136 -14.79 35.31 14.15
C MET A 136 -15.07 33.98 14.85
N ILE A 137 -15.45 32.96 14.09
CA ILE A 137 -15.67 31.60 14.57
C ILE A 137 -14.85 30.56 13.81
N GLU A 138 -14.52 29.45 14.46
CA GLU A 138 -13.83 28.31 13.86
C GLU A 138 -14.56 27.04 14.30
N CYS A 139 -15.04 26.24 13.33
CA CYS A 139 -15.82 25.03 13.60
C CYS A 139 -14.97 23.79 13.36
N ASP A 140 -14.95 22.88 14.33
CA ASP A 140 -14.25 21.59 14.24
C ASP A 140 -14.90 20.62 13.25
#